data_AF-A0A2A2I2X7-F1
#
_entry.id   AF-A0A2A2I2X7-F1
#
_cell.length_a   1.000
_cell.length_b   1.000
_cell.length_c   1.000
_cell.angle_alpha   90.00
_cell.angle_beta   90.00
_cell.angle_gamma   90.00
#
_symmetry.space_group_name_H-M   'P 1'
#
loop_
_entity.id
_entity.type
_entity.pdbx_description
1 polymer ?
#
loop_
_entity_poly.entity_id
_entity_poly.type
_entity_poly.pdbx_seq_one_letter_code
_entity_poly.pdbx_strand_id
1 'polypeptide(L)' 'MRIGELARQTGFSQETIRHYERIGLIPAPARGESNYRTYGPEAANRLQFIANCRALDMTLSEIR' A
#
# COMPACT_ATOMS: atom_id res chain seq x y z
N MET A 1 6.77 -1.50 9.23
CA MET A 1 6.49 -2.86 8.69
C MET A 1 7.18 -3.04 7.33
N ARG A 2 7.58 -4.28 7.00
CA ARG A 2 8.13 -4.62 5.67
C ARG A 2 7.00 -4.87 4.66
N ILE A 3 7.32 -4.91 3.36
CA ILE A 3 6.31 -5.15 2.31
C ILE A 3 5.55 -6.47 2.48
N GLY A 4 6.21 -7.53 2.96
CA GLY A 4 5.56 -8.83 3.18
C GLY A 4 4.56 -8.81 4.33
N GLU A 5 4.81 -8.00 5.35
CA GLU A 5 3.90 -7.81 6.48
C GLU A 5 2.70 -6.96 6.06
N LEU A 6 2.95 -5.90 5.30
CA LEU A 6 1.90 -5.06 4.71
C LEU A 6 0.98 -5.87 3.78
N ALA A 7 1.56 -6.72 2.93
CA ALA A 7 0.81 -7.63 2.06
C ALA A 7 -0.12 -8.57 2.83
N ARG A 8 0.36 -9.15 3.95
CA ARG A 8 -0.47 -10.02 4.80
C ARG A 8 -1.58 -9.25 5.51
N GLN A 9 -1.33 -8.02 5.94
CA GLN A 9 -2.35 -7.20 6.63
C GLN A 9 -3.45 -6.71 5.70
N THR A 10 -3.10 -6.31 4.47
CA THR A 10 -4.04 -5.67 3.55
C THR A 10 -4.63 -6.65 2.53
N GLY A 11 -4.13 -7.88 2.47
CA GLY A 11 -4.52 -8.90 1.49
C GLY A 11 -4.02 -8.61 0.07
N PHE A 12 -3.19 -7.59 -0.12
CA PHE A 12 -2.63 -7.24 -1.42
C PHE A 12 -1.31 -7.97 -1.68
N SER A 13 -1.06 -8.36 -2.92
CA SER A 13 0.24 -8.88 -3.33
C SER A 13 1.33 -7.82 -3.18
N GLN A 14 2.56 -8.24 -2.88
CA GLN A 14 3.72 -7.34 -2.82
C GLN A 14 3.91 -6.55 -4.13
N GLU A 15 3.59 -7.17 -5.26
CA GLU A 15 3.63 -6.51 -6.58
C GLU A 15 2.59 -5.40 -6.70
N THR A 16 1.37 -5.61 -6.23
CA THR A 16 0.31 -4.59 -6.19
C THR A 16 0.71 -3.40 -5.32
N ILE A 17 1.32 -3.66 -4.16
CA ILE A 17 1.83 -2.61 -3.28
C ILE A 17 2.92 -1.79 -3.99
N ARG A 18 3.87 -2.45 -4.67
CA ARG A 18 4.90 -1.76 -5.48
C ARG A 18 4.31 -0.98 -6.65
N HIS A 19 3.25 -1.49 -7.25
CA HIS A 19 2.53 -0.79 -8.31
C HIS A 19 1.88 0.49 -7.77
N TYR A 20 1.19 0.41 -6.63
CA TYR A 20 0.58 1.56 -5.96
C TYR A 20 1.62 2.58 -5.47
N GLU A 21 2.78 2.13 -5.01
CA GLU A 21 3.94 2.98 -4.71
C GLU A 21 4.39 3.73 -5.97
N ARG A 22 4.56 3.02 -7.09
CA ARG A 22 5.06 3.58 -8.35
C ARG A 22 4.14 4.64 -8.94
N ILE A 23 2.82 4.45 -8.84
CA ILE A 23 1.83 5.42 -9.33
C ILE A 23 1.51 6.52 -8.30
N GLY A 24 2.13 6.51 -7.12
CA GLY A 24 1.93 7.51 -6.06
C GLY A 24 0.62 7.39 -5.29
N LEU A 25 -0.04 6.23 -5.30
CA LEU A 25 -1.32 6.01 -4.64
C LEU A 25 -1.17 5.78 -3.12
N ILE A 26 -0.01 5.27 -2.70
CA ILE A 26 0.38 5.12 -1.29
C ILE A 26 1.58 6.00 -0.98
N PRO A 27 1.72 6.49 0.27
CA PRO A 27 2.88 7.29 0.67
C PRO A 27 4.17 6.49 0.48
N ALA A 28 5.22 7.18 0.01
CA ALA A 28 6.51 6.57 -0.21
C ALA A 28 7.06 6.00 1.11
N PRO A 29 7.56 4.75 1.13
CA PRO A 29 8.09 4.15 2.35
C PRO A 29 9.31 4.94 2.83
N ALA A 30 9.40 5.13 4.15
CA ALA A 30 10.60 5.66 4.76
C ALA A 30 11.75 4.70 4.47
N ARG A 31 12.86 5.24 3.97
CA ARG A 31 14.13 4.49 3.87
C ARG A 31 14.63 4.29 5.29
N GLY A 32 14.52 3.06 5.80
CA GLY A 32 15.07 2.72 7.11
C GLY A 32 16.59 2.76 7.10
N GLU A 33 17.20 2.78 8.27
CA GLU A 33 18.66 2.85 8.47
C GLU A 33 19.46 1.77 7.72
N SER A 34 18.83 0.64 7.41
CA SER A 34 19.47 -0.49 6.72
C SER A 34 19.15 -0.54 5.22
N ASN A 35 18.77 0.59 4.62
CA ASN A 35 18.42 0.74 3.19
C ASN A 35 17.22 -0.11 2.72
N TYR A 36 16.50 -0.72 3.67
CA TYR A 36 15.25 -1.42 3.42
C TYR A 36 14.07 -0.44 3.38
N ARG A 37 13.10 -0.73 2.50
CA ARG A 37 11.82 -0.02 2.48
C ARG A 37 11.00 -0.39 3.71
N THR A 38 10.69 0.61 4.51
CA THR A 38 9.83 0.48 5.68
C THR A 38 8.54 1.23 5.43
N TYR A 39 7.43 0.51 5.50
CA TYR A 39 6.10 1.08 5.40
C TYR A 39 5.63 1.46 6.80
N GLY A 40 5.11 2.68 6.94
CA GLY A 40 4.47 3.15 8.15
C GLY A 40 3.00 2.72 8.22
N PRO A 41 2.33 3.00 9.35
CA PRO A 41 0.90 2.76 9.50
C PRO A 41 0.06 3.53 8.46
N GLU A 42 0.53 4.67 7.96
CA GLU A 42 -0.17 5.42 6.91
C GLU A 42 -0.34 4.63 5.60
N ALA A 43 0.69 3.86 5.21
CA ALA A 43 0.59 3.02 4.02
C ALA A 43 -0.43 1.88 4.21
N ALA A 44 -0.50 1.31 5.41
CA ALA A 44 -1.49 0.28 5.75
C ALA A 44 -2.92 0.85 5.72
N ASN A 45 -3.14 2.01 6.33
CA ASN A 45 -4.44 2.68 6.31
C ASN A 45 -4.89 3.03 4.88
N ARG A 46 -3.98 3.53 4.04
CA ARG A 46 -4.27 3.86 2.64
C ARG A 46 -4.63 2.60 1.84
N LEU A 47 -3.91 1.50 2.04
CA LEU A 47 -4.22 0.23 1.41
C LEU A 47 -5.56 -0.35 1.88
N GLN A 48 -5.86 -0.30 3.18
CA GLN A 48 -7.17 -0.72 3.69
C GLN A 48 -8.31 0.12 3.09
N PHE A 49 -8.11 1.43 2.94
CA PHE A 49 -9.06 2.29 2.25
C PHE A 49 -9.29 1.84 0.80
N ILE A 50 -8.21 1.60 0.05
CA ILE A 50 -8.29 1.09 -1.33
C ILE A 50 -9.01 -0.27 -1.37
N ALA A 51 -8.74 -1.16 -0.43
CA ALA A 51 -9.41 -2.47 -0.34
C ALA A 51 -10.92 -2.31 -0.12
N ASN A 52 -11.32 -1.42 0.79
CA ASN A 52 -12.73 -1.14 1.07
C ASN A 52 -13.44 -0.52 -0.16
N CYS A 53 -12.80 0.43 -0.85
CA CYS A 53 -13.34 1.00 -2.08
C CYS A 53 -13.48 -0.04 -3.19
N ARG A 54 -12.50 -0.94 -3.36
CA ARG A 54 -12.61 -2.05 -4.32
C ARG A 54 -13.73 -3.03 -3.97
N ALA A 55 -14.06 -3.20 -2.69
CA ALA A 55 -15.21 -3.99 -2.26
C ALA A 55 -16.56 -3.33 -2.59
N LEU A 56 -16.56 -2.02 -2.86
CA LEU A 56 -17.73 -1.23 -3.28
C LEU A 56 -17.78 -1.03 -4.81
N ASP A 57 -17.07 -1.86 -5.58
CA ASP A 57 -16.92 -1.75 -7.05
C ASP A 57 -16.36 -0.40 -7.56
N MET A 58 -15.72 0.39 -6.67
CA MET A 58 -15.04 1.62 -7.09
C MET A 58 -13.73 1.31 -7.82
N THR A 59 -13.50 2.06 -8.89
CA THR A 59 -12.29 1.92 -9.70
C THR A 59 -11.10 2.65 -9.07
N LEU A 60 -9.87 2.22 -9.41
CA LEU A 60 -8.65 2.86 -8.90
C LEU A 60 -8.58 4.37 -9.23
N SER A 61 -9.21 4.76 -10.34
CA SER A 61 -9.29 6.15 -10.81
C SER A 61 -10.19 7.02 -9.94
N GLU A 62 -11.21 6.45 -9.31
CA GLU A 62 -12.11 7.15 -8.38
C GLU A 62 -11.50 7.28 -6.97
N ILE A 63 -10.59 6.38 -6.62
CA ILE A 63 -9.90 6.36 -5.31
C ILE A 63 -8.74 7.38 -5.26
N ARG A 64 -8.23 7.80 -6.43
CA ARG A 64 -7.07 8.68 -6.55
C ARG A 64 -7.34 10.10 -6.02
#